data_AF-A0A1V2NPU3-F1
#
_entry.id   AF-A0A1V2NPU3-F1
#
_cell.length_a   1.000
_cell.length_b   1.000
_cell.length_c   1.000
_cell.angle_alpha   90.00
_cell.angle_beta   90.00
_cell.angle_gamma   90.00
#
_symmetry.space_group_name_H-M   'P 1'
#
loop_
_entity.id
_entity.type
_entity.pdbx_description
1 polymer ?
#
loop_
_entity_poly.entity_id
_entity_poly.type
_entity_poly.pdbx_seq_one_letter_code
_entity_poly.pdbx_strand_id
1 'polypeptide(L)'
;MRIEAGAIRTLPKERTGPVPEWPLSEASERELEVWADMWRKPQAIVWEEQLLFRPVAFHVRTSVKAEDPDSKSAILSVLMRQENELLLNYRVLLSAGLRISTNPVQAPTVSASRPAVAKRQVPSSRGRLKASPDVGADR
;
A
#
# COMPACT_ATOMS: atom_id res chain seq x y z
N MET A 1 -12.86 2.01 -5.38
CA MET A 1 -12.57 0.57 -5.31
C MET A 1 -12.39 0.22 -3.83
N ARG A 2 -13.37 -0.45 -3.20
CA ARG A 2 -13.35 -0.76 -1.76
C ARG A 2 -12.74 -2.15 -1.61
N ILE A 3 -11.48 -2.24 -1.17
CA ILE A 3 -10.86 -3.52 -0.84
C ILE A 3 -11.65 -4.10 0.35
N GLU A 4 -12.15 -5.33 0.22
CA GLU A 4 -12.89 -5.99 1.29
C GLU A 4 -12.04 -6.03 2.57
N ALA A 5 -12.70 -5.76 3.70
CA ALA A 5 -12.05 -5.56 4.99
C ALA A 5 -11.08 -6.70 5.33
N GLY A 6 -9.78 -6.41 5.27
CA GLY A 6 -8.71 -7.27 5.77
C GLY A 6 -7.64 -7.71 4.76
N ALA A 7 -7.84 -7.54 3.46
CA ALA A 7 -6.83 -7.93 2.47
C ALA A 7 -5.82 -6.78 2.20
N ILE A 8 -4.59 -6.90 2.71
CA ILE A 8 -3.51 -5.96 2.38
C ILE A 8 -2.98 -6.28 0.97
N ARG A 9 -3.06 -5.32 0.06
CA ARG A 9 -2.44 -5.42 -1.28
C ARG A 9 -0.94 -5.20 -1.17
N THR A 10 -0.16 -6.12 -1.73
CA THR A 10 1.30 -5.98 -1.80
C THR A 10 1.73 -5.43 -3.16
N LEU A 11 2.39 -4.29 -3.17
CA LEU A 11 3.05 -3.67 -4.32
C LEU A 11 4.44 -4.30 -4.53
N PRO A 12 4.95 -4.37 -5.76
CA PRO A 12 6.34 -4.77 -6.02
C PRO A 12 7.32 -3.78 -5.37
N LYS A 13 8.61 -4.15 -5.32
CA LYS A 13 9.65 -3.28 -4.76
C LYS A 13 9.89 -2.02 -5.61
N GLU A 14 9.77 -2.17 -6.92
CA GLU A 14 10.04 -1.12 -7.91
C GLU A 14 8.93 -1.10 -8.96
N ARG A 15 8.64 0.09 -9.51
CA ARG A 15 7.75 0.22 -10.68
C ARG A 15 8.55 -0.03 -11.95
N THR A 16 7.98 -0.78 -12.88
CA THR A 16 8.51 -0.95 -14.25
C THR A 16 7.66 -0.12 -15.21
N GLY A 17 8.30 0.51 -16.21
CA GLY A 17 7.62 1.26 -17.26
C GLY A 17 8.20 2.65 -17.49
N PRO A 18 7.77 3.33 -18.56
CA PRO A 18 8.23 4.69 -18.86
C PRO A 18 7.76 5.69 -17.81
N VAL A 19 8.54 6.73 -17.57
CA VAL A 19 8.07 7.88 -16.77
C VAL A 19 7.01 8.63 -17.59
N PRO A 20 5.84 8.96 -17.01
CA PRO A 20 4.81 9.72 -17.72
C PRO A 20 5.29 11.11 -18.12
N GLU A 21 4.65 11.69 -19.13
CA GLU A 21 4.89 13.08 -19.51
C GLU A 21 4.51 14.04 -18.37
N TRP A 22 5.27 15.12 -18.24
CA TRP A 22 5.01 16.16 -17.26
C TRP A 22 3.66 16.86 -17.54
N PRO A 23 2.71 16.89 -16.58
CA PRO A 23 1.33 17.32 -16.86
C PRO A 23 1.07 18.82 -16.63
N LEU A 24 2.08 19.58 -16.16
CA LEU A 24 1.98 21.04 -15.97
C LEU A 24 2.65 21.75 -17.15
N SER A 25 2.53 23.08 -17.23
CA SER A 25 2.99 23.86 -18.37
C SER A 25 4.49 23.71 -18.68
N GLU A 26 5.34 24.29 -17.84
CA GLU A 26 6.79 24.22 -17.96
C GLU A 26 7.34 23.52 -16.71
N ALA A 27 8.40 22.73 -16.89
CA ALA A 27 9.14 22.08 -15.82
C ALA A 27 10.56 22.65 -15.78
N SER A 28 11.11 22.86 -14.60
CA SER A 28 12.56 23.05 -14.47
C SER A 28 13.31 21.72 -14.58
N GLU A 29 14.61 21.76 -14.86
CA GLU A 29 15.46 20.55 -14.89
C GLU A 29 15.38 19.79 -13.56
N ARG A 30 15.45 20.51 -12.44
CA ARG A 30 15.30 19.94 -11.10
C ARG A 30 13.93 19.29 -10.87
N GLU A 31 12.85 19.88 -11.39
CA GLU A 31 11.52 19.28 -11.33
C GLU A 31 11.46 17.96 -12.13
N LEU A 32 12.09 17.89 -13.30
CA LEU A 32 12.11 16.68 -14.13
C LEU A 32 12.89 15.53 -13.48
N GLU A 33 14.01 15.83 -12.80
CA GLU A 33 14.76 14.84 -12.02
C GLU A 33 13.90 14.23 -10.91
N VAL A 34 13.31 15.09 -10.07
CA VAL A 34 12.48 14.65 -8.94
C VAL A 34 11.22 13.94 -9.44
N TRP A 35 10.66 14.37 -10.58
CA TRP A 35 9.56 13.67 -11.26
C TRP A 35 9.95 12.24 -11.65
N ALA A 36 11.09 12.07 -12.32
CA ALA A 36 11.57 10.75 -12.71
C ALA A 36 11.80 9.83 -11.49
N ASP A 37 12.37 10.37 -10.41
CA ASP A 37 12.58 9.63 -9.17
C ASP A 37 11.27 9.22 -8.49
N MET A 38 10.26 10.09 -8.51
CA MET A 38 8.93 9.78 -8.00
C MET A 38 8.31 8.60 -8.75
N TRP A 39 8.40 8.59 -10.09
CA TRP A 39 7.82 7.52 -10.92
C TRP A 39 8.58 6.19 -10.88
N ARG A 40 9.77 6.13 -10.26
CA ARG A 40 10.45 4.86 -9.96
C ARG A 40 9.91 4.17 -8.70
N LYS A 41 9.25 4.94 -7.82
CA LYS A 41 8.72 4.41 -6.55
C LYS A 41 7.59 3.41 -6.80
N PRO A 42 7.44 2.35 -5.99
CA PRO A 42 6.40 1.36 -6.19
C PRO A 42 4.98 1.93 -6.00
N GLN A 43 4.82 2.97 -5.19
CA GLN A 43 3.54 3.69 -5.01
C GLN A 43 3.03 4.28 -6.33
N ALA A 44 3.90 4.55 -7.29
CA ALA A 44 3.52 5.08 -8.59
C ALA A 44 2.52 4.19 -9.33
N ILE A 45 2.53 2.87 -9.11
CA ILE A 45 1.52 1.95 -9.67
C ILE A 45 0.11 2.37 -9.22
N VAL A 46 -0.05 2.74 -7.94
CA VAL A 46 -1.32 3.21 -7.40
C VAL A 46 -1.67 4.58 -7.98
N TRP A 47 -0.67 5.45 -8.18
CA TRP A 47 -0.90 6.77 -8.77
C TRP A 47 -1.36 6.67 -10.24
N GLU A 48 -0.83 5.74 -11.03
CA GLU A 48 -1.30 5.50 -12.41
C GLU A 48 -2.74 5.00 -12.42
N GLU A 49 -3.06 4.00 -11.59
CA GLU A 49 -4.42 3.45 -11.47
C GLU A 49 -5.46 4.50 -11.06
N GLN A 50 -5.04 5.50 -10.29
CA GLN A 50 -5.88 6.60 -9.80
C GLN A 50 -5.75 7.89 -10.62
N LEU A 51 -4.96 7.88 -11.70
CA LEU A 51 -4.70 9.04 -12.58
C LEU A 51 -4.18 10.28 -11.83
N LEU A 52 -3.35 10.06 -10.79
CA LEU A 52 -2.83 11.12 -9.90
C LEU A 52 -1.62 11.89 -10.48
N PHE A 53 -1.50 12.00 -11.80
CA PHE A 53 -0.36 12.67 -12.45
C PHE A 53 -0.18 14.11 -11.96
N ARG A 54 -1.27 14.89 -11.91
CA ARG A 54 -1.24 16.29 -11.47
C ARG A 54 -0.90 16.45 -9.98
N PRO A 55 -1.53 15.71 -9.04
CA PRO A 55 -1.12 15.71 -7.64
C PRO A 55 0.37 15.41 -7.43
N VAL A 56 0.92 14.41 -8.13
CA VAL A 56 2.36 14.09 -8.06
C VAL A 56 3.18 15.27 -8.58
N ALA A 57 2.79 15.91 -9.69
CA ALA A 57 3.53 17.03 -10.27
C ALA A 57 3.54 18.26 -9.35
N PHE A 58 2.41 18.53 -8.67
CA PHE A 58 2.36 19.58 -7.65
C PHE A 58 3.23 19.26 -6.44
N HIS A 59 3.27 18.01 -5.99
CA HIS A 59 4.19 17.60 -4.93
C HIS A 59 5.65 17.82 -5.33
N VAL A 60 6.04 17.42 -6.55
CA VAL A 60 7.39 17.67 -7.08
C VAL A 60 7.73 19.16 -7.04
N ARG A 61 6.85 20.02 -7.55
CA ARG A 61 7.04 21.48 -7.53
C ARG A 61 7.14 22.04 -6.11
N THR A 62 6.33 21.55 -5.17
CA THR A 62 6.43 21.95 -3.75
C THR A 62 7.75 21.47 -3.15
N SER A 63 8.19 20.25 -3.47
CA SER A 63 9.45 19.67 -2.98
C SER A 63 10.63 20.50 -3.44
N VAL A 64 10.71 20.83 -4.74
CA VAL A 64 11.80 21.68 -5.27
C VAL A 64 11.79 23.06 -4.63
N LYS A 65 10.62 23.66 -4.40
CA LYS A 65 10.52 24.92 -3.65
C LYS A 65 10.95 24.80 -2.19
N ALA A 66 10.78 23.62 -1.59
CA ALA A 66 11.16 23.37 -0.21
C ALA A 66 12.67 23.16 -0.02
N GLU A 67 13.41 22.89 -1.10
CA GLU A 67 14.88 22.77 -1.08
C GLU A 67 15.58 24.12 -0.85
N ASP A 68 14.88 25.25 -1.08
CA ASP A 68 15.39 26.59 -0.78
C ASP A 68 15.63 26.74 0.75
N PRO A 69 16.85 27.12 1.19
CA PRO A 69 17.14 27.37 2.60
C PRO A 69 16.21 28.39 3.27
N ASP A 70 15.68 29.35 2.52
CA ASP A 70 14.75 30.39 3.00
C ASP A 70 13.27 29.97 2.87
N SER A 71 13.00 28.69 2.59
CA SER A 71 11.66 28.17 2.44
C SER A 71 10.82 28.37 3.71
N LYS A 72 9.59 28.85 3.51
CA LYS A 72 8.66 29.12 4.61
C LYS A 72 8.15 27.81 5.20
N SER A 73 7.97 27.77 6.52
CA SER A 73 7.36 26.64 7.25
C SER A 73 5.98 26.22 6.69
N ALA A 74 5.24 27.16 6.11
CA ALA A 74 3.98 26.88 5.42
C ALA A 74 4.16 25.92 4.21
N ILE A 75 5.25 26.03 3.45
CA ILE A 75 5.55 25.15 2.31
C ILE A 75 5.82 23.73 2.81
N LEU A 76 6.60 23.58 3.88
CA LEU A 76 6.87 22.29 4.51
C LEU A 76 5.58 21.63 5.02
N SER A 77 4.66 22.42 5.56
CA SER A 77 3.36 21.91 6.02
C SER A 77 2.48 21.41 4.86
N VAL A 78 2.52 22.09 3.71
CA VAL A 78 1.85 21.64 2.48
C VAL A 78 2.52 20.36 1.96
N LEU A 79 3.85 20.29 1.97
CA LEU A 79 4.60 19.13 1.51
C LEU A 79 4.23 17.87 2.31
N MET A 80 4.25 17.93 3.64
CA MET A 80 3.87 16.80 4.51
C MET A 80 2.43 16.31 4.25
N ARG A 81 1.50 17.22 3.96
CA ARG A 81 0.13 16.85 3.58
C ARG A 81 0.11 16.12 2.24
N GLN A 82 0.82 16.63 1.24
CA GLN A 82 0.93 16.01 -0.07
C GLN A 82 1.60 14.62 0.00
N GLU A 83 2.62 14.45 0.85
CA GLU A 83 3.27 13.15 1.07
C GLU A 83 2.30 12.10 1.61
N ASN A 84 1.39 12.49 2.50
CA ASN A 84 0.37 11.61 3.02
C ASN A 84 -0.64 11.23 1.92
N GLU A 85 -1.12 12.19 1.12
CA GLU A 85 -2.02 11.92 -0.01
C GLU A 85 -1.38 11.00 -1.07
N LEU A 86 -0.06 11.12 -1.28
CA LEU A 86 0.69 10.28 -2.21
C LEU A 86 1.17 8.95 -1.60
N LEU A 87 0.78 8.64 -0.36
CA LEU A 87 1.12 7.37 0.31
C LEU A 87 2.64 7.17 0.49
N LEU A 88 3.38 8.27 0.60
CA LEU A 88 4.83 8.23 0.83
C LEU A 88 5.15 7.91 2.30
N ASN A 89 4.25 8.24 3.22
CA ASN A 89 4.37 7.91 4.63
C ASN A 89 3.94 6.46 4.91
N TYR A 90 4.80 5.70 5.60
CA TYR A 90 4.55 4.30 5.96
C TYR A 90 3.22 4.06 6.69
N ARG A 91 2.85 4.97 7.62
CA ARG A 91 1.59 4.82 8.38
C ARG A 91 0.38 4.96 7.47
N VAL A 92 0.44 5.90 6.53
CA VAL A 92 -0.65 6.16 5.58
C VAL A 92 -0.75 5.00 4.58
N LEU A 93 0.39 4.52 4.08
CA LEU A 93 0.46 3.36 3.20
C LEU A 93 -0.23 2.12 3.82
N LEU A 94 0.09 1.81 5.08
CA LEU A 94 -0.55 0.69 5.80
C LEU A 94 -2.05 0.93 6.04
N SER A 95 -2.45 2.15 6.41
CA SER A 95 -3.87 2.48 6.62
C SER A 95 -4.70 2.40 5.34
N ALA A 96 -4.07 2.65 4.19
CA ALA A 96 -4.65 2.47 2.86
C ALA A 96 -4.72 0.98 2.44
N GLY A 97 -4.27 0.05 3.29
CA GLY A 97 -4.25 -1.38 3.01
C GLY A 97 -3.18 -1.79 2.00
N LEU A 98 -2.08 -1.03 1.91
CA LEU A 98 -0.98 -1.28 0.99
C LEU A 98 0.29 -1.66 1.74
N ARG A 99 1.11 -2.52 1.12
CA ARG A 99 2.45 -2.88 1.59
C ARG A 99 3.41 -2.96 0.41
N ILE A 100 4.68 -2.60 0.59
CA ILE A 100 5.72 -2.81 -0.42
C ILE A 100 6.42 -4.14 -0.16
N SER A 101 6.61 -4.95 -1.21
CA SER A 101 7.33 -6.21 -1.13
C SER A 101 8.81 -5.97 -0.78
N THR A 102 9.33 -6.74 0.17
CA THR A 102 10.75 -6.75 0.53
C THR A 102 11.57 -7.80 -0.22
N ASN A 103 10.91 -8.74 -0.91
CA ASN A 103 11.58 -9.75 -1.71
C ASN A 103 11.93 -9.18 -3.10
N PRO A 104 13.19 -9.34 -3.57
CA PRO A 104 13.54 -9.01 -4.95
C PRO A 104 12.75 -9.93 -5.91
N VAL A 105 11.92 -9.28 -6.73
CA VAL A 105 11.22 -9.73 -7.94
C VAL A 105 11.02 -11.24 -8.12
N GLN A 106 9.79 -11.71 -7.93
CA GLN A 106 9.24 -12.69 -8.88
C GLN A 106 8.28 -11.95 -9.81
N ALA A 107 8.47 -12.14 -11.11
CA ALA A 107 7.64 -11.61 -12.18
C ALA A 107 6.15 -11.96 -11.96
N PRO A 108 5.20 -11.14 -12.44
CA PRO A 108 3.79 -11.31 -12.16
C PRO A 108 3.27 -12.61 -12.76
N THR A 109 3.09 -13.63 -11.92
CA THR A 109 2.18 -14.73 -12.25
C THR A 109 0.82 -14.30 -11.72
N VAL A 110 -0.11 -14.00 -12.63
CA VAL A 110 -1.53 -13.92 -12.32
C VAL A 110 -1.93 -15.29 -11.79
N SER A 111 -1.99 -15.45 -10.47
CA SER A 111 -2.64 -16.58 -9.82
C SER A 111 -3.80 -16.04 -9.01
N ALA A 112 -4.94 -15.92 -9.69
CA ALA A 112 -6.23 -15.95 -9.03
C ALA A 112 -6.44 -17.37 -8.47
N SER A 113 -5.75 -17.72 -7.39
CA SER A 113 -6.09 -18.89 -6.59
C SER A 113 -7.16 -18.50 -5.59
N ARG A 114 -8.42 -18.72 -6.01
CA ARG A 114 -9.60 -18.91 -5.16
C ARG A 114 -9.21 -19.67 -3.88
N PRO A 115 -9.50 -19.17 -2.67
CA PRO A 115 -9.28 -19.97 -1.48
C PRO A 115 -10.30 -21.11 -1.47
N ALA A 116 -9.82 -22.35 -1.59
CA ALA A 116 -10.58 -23.53 -1.24
C ALA A 116 -10.87 -23.46 0.26
N VAL A 117 -12.15 -23.36 0.60
CA VAL A 117 -12.65 -23.34 1.98
C VAL A 117 -12.34 -24.67 2.64
N ALA A 118 -11.21 -24.75 3.35
CA ALA A 118 -10.98 -25.83 4.31
C ALA A 118 -11.87 -25.57 5.52
N LYS A 119 -12.98 -26.32 5.64
CA LYS A 119 -13.86 -26.30 6.81
C LYS A 119 -13.04 -26.69 8.04
N ARG A 120 -12.70 -25.70 8.87
CA ARG A 120 -12.16 -25.93 10.21
C ARG A 120 -13.34 -26.39 11.09
N GLN A 121 -13.45 -27.70 11.33
CA GLN A 121 -14.36 -28.24 12.34
C GLN A 121 -13.93 -27.70 13.71
N VAL A 122 -14.65 -26.72 14.22
CA VAL A 122 -14.53 -26.33 15.63
C VAL A 122 -15.27 -27.39 16.46
N PRO A 123 -14.60 -28.09 17.39
CA PRO A 123 -15.30 -29.01 18.28
C PRO A 123 -16.24 -28.20 19.18
N SER A 124 -17.55 -28.41 19.04
CA SER A 124 -18.53 -27.72 19.87
C SER A 124 -18.49 -28.23 21.31
N SER A 125 -18.70 -27.32 22.26
CA SER A 125 -18.65 -27.56 23.71
C SER A 125 -19.65 -28.61 24.23
N ARG A 126 -20.55 -29.13 23.37
CA ARG A 126 -21.48 -30.22 23.69
C ARG A 126 -20.84 -31.62 23.63
N GLY A 127 -19.62 -31.75 23.10
CA GLY A 127 -18.90 -33.04 23.06
C GLY A 127 -18.21 -33.45 24.37
N ARG A 128 -18.20 -32.58 25.40
CA ARG A 128 -17.48 -32.83 26.67
C ARG A 128 -18.34 -33.41 27.80
N LEU A 129 -19.63 -33.61 27.59
CA LEU A 129 -20.52 -34.24 28.56
C LEU A 129 -20.88 -35.65 28.08
N LYS A 130 -19.97 -36.60 28.30
CA LYS A 130 -20.34 -38.02 28.37
C LYS A 130 -20.26 -38.42 29.84
N ALA A 131 -21.40 -38.78 30.42
CA ALA A 131 -21.51 -39.32 31.76
C ALA A 131 -20.67 -40.61 31.89
N SER A 132 -19.99 -40.77 33.02
CA SER A 132 -19.40 -42.06 33.39
C SER A 132 -20.53 -43.02 33.74
N PRO A 133 -20.52 -44.26 33.23
CA PRO A 133 -21.45 -45.29 33.69
C PRO A 133 -21.14 -45.68 35.14
N ASP A 134 -22.22 -45.82 35.90
CA ASP A 134 -22.30 -46.56 37.16
C ASP A 134 -22.22 -48.07 36.85
N VAL A 135 -21.31 -48.76 37.50
CA VAL A 135 -21.16 -50.23 37.58
C VAL A 135 -20.53 -50.46 38.95
N GLY A 136 -21.10 -51.16 39.92
CA GLY A 136 -22.11 -52.19 39.93
C GLY A 136 -21.70 -53.17 41.04
N ALA A 137 -22.67 -53.71 41.77
CA ALA A 137 -22.54 -54.46 43.01
C ALA A 137 -21.68 -55.75 42.97
N ASP A 138 -21.40 -56.21 44.21
CA ASP A 138 -21.08 -57.57 44.68
C ASP A 138 -19.63 -58.07 44.70
N ARG A 139 -19.06 -58.08 45.92
CA ARG A 139 -18.67 -59.31 46.64
C ARG A 139 -18.64 -59.13 48.15
#